data_AF-A0A2H5W8P7-F1
#
_entry.id   AF-A0A2H5W8P7-F1
#
_cell.length_a   1.000
_cell.length_b   1.000
_cell.length_c   1.000
_cell.angle_alpha   90.00
_cell.angle_beta   90.00
_cell.angle_gamma   90.00
#
_symmetry.space_group_name_H-M   'P 1'
#
loop_
_entity.id
_entity.type
_entity.pdbx_description
1 polymer ?
#
loop_
_entity_poly.entity_id
_entity_poly.type
_entity_poly.pdbx_seq_one_letter_code
_entity_poly.pdbx_strand_id
1 'polypeptide(L)'
;MSRFIGGSAGAMAREIAEGFIIVTQNTLRRFTPEELRQLQFEIDKLLTALRAEQSPTDDPLTVQKRNRKISRLTQVTQIVQTLLQQRRG
;
A
#
# COMPACT_ATOMS: atom_id res chain seq x y z
N MET A 1 14.57 2.40 15.69
CA MET A 1 13.41 1.55 15.34
C MET A 1 12.73 2.14 14.12
N SER A 2 12.42 1.34 13.11
CA SER A 2 11.76 1.85 11.91
C SER A 2 10.33 2.30 12.24
N ARG A 3 9.85 3.34 11.55
CA ARG A 3 8.50 3.89 11.75
C ARG A 3 7.41 3.05 11.08
N PHE A 4 7.82 2.08 10.28
CA PHE A 4 6.95 1.17 9.56
C PHE A 4 6.35 0.14 10.50
N ILE A 5 5.02 -0.02 10.44
CA ILE A 5 4.35 -1.15 11.09
C ILE A 5 4.87 -2.45 10.47
N GLY A 6 5.21 -3.44 11.29
CA GLY A 6 5.87 -4.66 10.82
C GLY A 6 7.37 -4.52 10.53
N GLY A 7 7.99 -3.39 10.90
CA GLY A 7 9.44 -3.21 10.92
C GLY A 7 10.09 -2.81 9.58
N SER A 8 9.36 -2.82 8.47
CA SER A 8 9.85 -2.36 7.15
C SER A 8 8.72 -1.85 6.27
N ALA A 9 9.04 -1.04 5.25
CA ALA A 9 8.07 -0.54 4.28
C ALA A 9 7.32 -1.69 3.57
N GLY A 10 8.03 -2.76 3.21
CA GLY A 10 7.45 -3.93 2.56
C GLY A 10 6.52 -4.72 3.49
N ALA A 11 6.86 -4.85 4.77
CA ALA A 11 5.96 -5.44 5.76
C ALA A 11 4.69 -4.61 5.90
N MET A 12 4.82 -3.29 6.08
CA MET A 12 3.68 -2.38 6.18
C MET A 12 2.77 -2.45 4.94
N ALA A 13 3.34 -2.50 3.73
CA ALA A 13 2.57 -2.65 2.50
C ALA A 13 1.77 -3.97 2.44
N ARG A 14 2.33 -5.07 2.96
CA ARG A 14 1.60 -6.35 3.09
C ARG A 14 0.48 -6.26 4.12
N GLU A 15 0.73 -5.68 5.29
CA GLU A 15 -0.29 -5.48 6.32
C GLU A 15 -1.49 -4.65 5.79
N ILE A 16 -1.22 -3.62 4.98
CA ILE A 16 -2.25 -2.82 4.28
C ILE A 16 -3.00 -3.70 3.27
N ALA A 17 -2.27 -4.46 2.46
CA ALA A 17 -2.86 -5.32 1.43
C ALA A 17 -3.81 -6.34 2.06
N GLU A 18 -3.42 -7.01 3.14
CA GLU A 18 -4.28 -7.96 3.86
C GLU A 18 -5.41 -7.28 4.63
N GLY A 19 -5.24 -6.01 4.99
CA GLY A 19 -6.23 -5.22 5.71
C GLY A 19 -6.11 -5.33 7.24
N PHE A 20 -4.94 -5.75 7.73
CA PHE A 20 -4.62 -5.77 9.16
C PHE A 20 -4.43 -4.37 9.73
N ILE A 21 -4.01 -3.42 8.89
CA ILE A 21 -3.86 -2.02 9.26
C ILE A 21 -4.62 -1.12 8.29
N ILE A 22 -5.23 -0.08 8.85
CA ILE A 22 -5.84 1.01 8.10
C ILE A 22 -4.90 2.20 8.17
N VAL A 23 -4.51 2.70 7.00
CA VAL A 23 -3.57 3.81 6.89
C VAL A 23 -4.32 5.06 6.44
N THR A 24 -4.16 6.13 7.21
CA THR A 24 -4.74 7.45 6.95
C THR A 24 -3.63 8.49 6.79
N GLN A 25 -3.98 9.69 6.32
CA GLN A 25 -3.04 10.83 6.29
C GLN A 25 -2.37 11.08 7.64
N ASN A 26 -3.14 10.98 8.74
CA ASN A 26 -2.59 11.18 10.10
C ASN A 26 -1.56 10.10 10.48
N THR A 27 -1.81 8.86 10.05
CA THR A 27 -0.88 7.73 10.27
C THR A 27 0.48 8.00 9.60
N LEU A 28 0.46 8.58 8.40
CA LEU A 28 1.65 8.83 7.59
C LEU A 28 2.27 10.21 7.81
N ARG A 29 1.61 11.14 8.51
CA ARG A 29 2.05 12.53 8.66
C ARG A 29 3.47 12.66 9.22
N ARG A 30 3.88 11.74 10.09
CA ARG A 30 5.20 11.74 10.76
C ARG A 30 6.32 11.07 9.95
N PHE A 31 6.01 10.46 8.81
CA PHE A 31 7.01 9.81 7.95
C PHE A 31 7.82 10.88 7.21
N THR A 32 9.09 10.66 6.91
CA THR A 32 9.88 11.55 6.05
C THR A 32 9.50 11.37 4.57
N PRO A 33 9.83 12.32 3.67
CA PRO A 33 9.61 12.13 2.23
C PRO A 33 10.26 10.85 1.69
N GLU A 34 11.44 10.49 2.19
CA GLU A 34 12.19 9.28 1.85
C GLU A 34 11.43 8.02 2.28
N GLU A 35 10.93 7.99 3.53
CA GLU A 35 10.13 6.87 4.03
C GLU A 35 8.81 6.70 3.27
N LEU A 36 8.17 7.82 2.89
CA LEU A 36 6.96 7.79 2.05
C LEU A 36 7.25 7.24 0.66
N ARG A 37 8.37 7.63 0.03
CA ARG A 37 8.79 7.08 -1.27
C ARG A 37 9.13 5.59 -1.16
N GLN A 38 9.74 5.16 -0.06
CA GLN A 38 10.01 3.74 0.19
C GLN A 38 8.72 2.93 0.31
N LEU A 39 7.72 3.45 1.04
CA LEU A 39 6.40 2.83 1.13
C LEU A 39 5.70 2.77 -0.23
N GLN A 40 5.73 3.87 -1.00
CA GLN A 40 5.18 3.92 -2.35
C GLN A 40 5.78 2.85 -3.26
N PHE A 41 7.10 2.72 -3.26
CA PHE A 41 7.81 1.72 -4.06
C PHE A 41 7.35 0.29 -3.76
N GLU A 42 7.24 -0.08 -2.47
CA GLU A 42 6.78 -1.42 -2.07
C GLU A 42 5.30 -1.66 -2.40
N ILE A 43 4.45 -0.63 -2.28
CA ILE A 43 3.05 -0.69 -2.69
C ILE A 43 2.94 -0.92 -4.20
N ASP A 44 3.69 -0.18 -5.02
CA ASP A 44 3.66 -0.30 -6.48
C ASP A 44 4.16 -1.66 -6.95
N LYS A 45 5.19 -2.21 -6.29
CA LYS A 45 5.67 -3.57 -6.51
C LYS A 45 4.58 -4.61 -6.23
N LEU A 46 3.86 -4.49 -5.11
CA LEU A 46 2.76 -5.39 -4.76
C LEU A 46 1.57 -5.25 -5.71
N LEU A 47 1.20 -4.02 -6.09
CA LEU A 47 0.15 -3.79 -7.09
C LEU A 47 0.48 -4.43 -8.44
N THR A 48 1.74 -4.34 -8.86
CA THR A 48 2.22 -4.99 -10.09
C THR A 48 2.09 -6.50 -10.00
N ALA A 49 2.54 -7.10 -8.90
CA ALA A 49 2.41 -8.54 -8.66
C ALA A 49 0.94 -9.00 -8.66
N LEU A 50 0.07 -8.31 -7.90
CA LEU A 50 -1.36 -8.63 -7.82
C LEU A 50 -2.07 -8.50 -9.17
N ARG A 51 -1.66 -7.56 -10.02
CA ARG A 51 -2.25 -7.41 -11.37
C ARG A 51 -1.73 -8.47 -12.35
N ALA A 52 -0.52 -8.97 -12.14
CA ALA A 52 0.08 -10.03 -12.95
C ALA A 52 -0.45 -11.43 -12.57
N GLU A 53 -0.99 -11.62 -11.37
CA GLU A 53 -1.63 -12.86 -10.96
C GLU A 53 -2.78 -13.21 -11.92
N GLN A 54 -2.70 -14.37 -12.59
CA GLN A 54 -3.82 -14.90 -13.35
C GLN A 54 -4.77 -15.62 -12.38
N SER A 55 -5.96 -15.09 -12.19
CA SER A 55 -7.00 -15.77 -11.42
C SER A 55 -7.78 -16.71 -12.34
N PRO A 56 -8.03 -17.97 -11.93
CA PRO A 56 -8.94 -18.85 -12.65
C PRO A 56 -10.33 -18.20 -12.74
N THR A 57 -10.94 -18.21 -13.94
CA THR A 57 -12.24 -17.59 -14.20
C THR A 57 -13.36 -18.16 -13.30
N ASP A 58 -13.19 -19.40 -12.83
CA ASP A 58 -14.18 -20.12 -12.03
C ASP A 58 -14.05 -19.89 -10.51
N ASP A 59 -13.15 -19.01 -10.06
CA ASP A 59 -13.02 -18.63 -8.65
C ASP A 59 -13.31 -17.13 -8.41
N PRO A 60 -14.61 -16.74 -8.34
CA PRO A 60 -14.99 -15.36 -8.10
C PRO A 60 -14.55 -14.85 -6.72
N LEU A 61 -14.36 -15.73 -5.73
CA LEU A 61 -13.92 -15.34 -4.40
C LEU A 61 -12.45 -14.92 -4.40
N THR A 62 -11.59 -15.63 -5.14
CA THR A 62 -10.19 -15.27 -5.30
C THR A 62 -10.04 -13.95 -6.06
N VAL A 63 -10.82 -13.74 -7.13
CA VAL A 63 -10.88 -12.45 -7.84
C VAL A 63 -11.31 -11.33 -6.90
N GLN A 64 -12.37 -11.54 -6.11
CA GLN A 64 -12.86 -10.54 -5.16
C GLN A 64 -11.82 -10.19 -4.10
N LYS A 65 -11.14 -11.19 -3.50
CA LYS A 65 -10.06 -10.96 -2.51
C LYS A 65 -8.95 -10.12 -3.11
N ARG A 66 -8.47 -10.47 -4.31
CA ARG A 66 -7.43 -9.71 -5.02
C ARG A 66 -7.85 -8.26 -5.29
N ASN A 67 -9.07 -8.05 -5.76
CA ASN A 67 -9.60 -6.71 -6.02
C ASN A 67 -9.68 -5.85 -4.74
N ARG A 68 -10.00 -6.46 -3.59
CA ARG A 68 -9.95 -5.77 -2.28
C ARG A 68 -8.53 -5.33 -1.92
N LYS A 69 -7.52 -6.18 -2.13
CA LYS A 69 -6.11 -5.83 -1.90
C LYS A 69 -5.70 -4.65 -2.78
N ILE A 70 -6.02 -4.71 -4.08
CA ILE A 70 -5.72 -3.64 -5.05
C ILE A 70 -6.39 -2.33 -4.64
N SER A 71 -7.66 -2.38 -4.23
CA SER A 71 -8.40 -1.18 -3.81
C SER A 71 -7.76 -0.50 -2.60
N ARG A 72 -7.39 -1.25 -1.55
CA ARG A 72 -6.71 -0.70 -0.37
C ARG A 72 -5.36 -0.08 -0.73
N LEU A 73 -4.53 -0.80 -1.48
CA LEU A 73 -3.22 -0.32 -1.88
C LEU A 73 -3.32 0.95 -2.73
N THR A 74 -4.27 1.00 -3.66
CA THR A 74 -4.52 2.18 -4.51
C THR A 74 -4.95 3.40 -3.69
N GLN A 75 -5.81 3.20 -2.69
CA GLN A 75 -6.22 4.28 -1.77
C GLN A 75 -5.02 4.83 -0.99
N VAL A 76 -4.13 3.96 -0.49
CA VAL A 76 -2.93 4.41 0.23
C VAL A 76 -1.95 5.11 -0.70
N THR A 77 -1.78 4.65 -1.95
CA THR A 77 -0.94 5.35 -2.94
C THR A 77 -1.39 6.80 -3.13
N GLN A 78 -2.70 7.06 -3.22
CA GLN A 78 -3.23 8.43 -3.31
C GLN A 78 -2.86 9.27 -2.09
N ILE A 79 -3.03 8.72 -0.88
CA ILE A 79 -2.66 9.40 0.38
C ILE A 79 -1.16 9.76 0.38
N VAL A 80 -0.29 8.81 0.01
CA VAL A 80 1.16 9.02 -0.05
C VAL A 80 1.50 10.12 -1.07
N GLN A 81 0.91 10.09 -2.26
CA GLN A 81 1.12 11.10 -3.29
C GLN A 81 0.70 12.49 -2.82
N THR A 82 -0.47 12.63 -2.18
CA THR A 82 -0.93 13.90 -1.62
C THR A 82 0.06 14.45 -0.58
N LEU A 83 0.54 13.61 0.34
CA LEU A 83 1.51 14.03 1.36
C LEU A 83 2.86 14.43 0.75
N LEU A 84 3.32 13.73 -0.29
CA LEU A 84 4.55 14.08 -1.01
C LEU A 84 4.40 15.40 -1.78
N GLN A 85 3.25 15.66 -2.38
CA GLN A 85 2.96 16.93 -3.07
C GLN A 85 2.93 18.10 -2.08
N GLN A 86 2.28 17.95 -0.93
CA GLN A 86 2.21 18.97 0.13
C GLN A 86 3.57 19.36 0.72
N ARG A 87 4.60 18.53 0.56
CA ARG A 87 5.96 18.81 1.06
C ARG A 87 6.89 19.40 0.01
N ARG A 88 6.44 19.48 -1.23
CA ARG A 88 7.19 20.03 -2.37
C ARG A 88 6.84 21.50 -2.63
N GLY A 89 5.65 21.94 -2.22
CA GLY A 89 5.25 23.35 -2.17
C GLY A 89 5.54 23.95 -0.81
#